data_AF-A0A848LBD2-F1
#
_entry.id   AF-A0A848LBD2-F1
#
_cell.length_a   1.000
_cell.length_b   1.000
_cell.length_c   1.000
_cell.angle_alpha   90.00
_cell.angle_beta   90.00
_cell.angle_gamma   90.00
#
_symmetry.space_group_name_H-M   'P 1'
#
loop_
_entity.id
_entity.type
_entity.pdbx_description
1 polymer ?
#
loop_
_entity_poly.entity_id
_entity_poly.type
_entity_poly.pdbx_seq_one_letter_code
_entity_poly.pdbx_strand_id
1 'polypeptide(L)' 'MGTDGFNGFVLEPGSWNGDDVFEPRGLGVHVVSERFAHFVSKHQLTNIVLTPTERYVWDPLRRFSQPVSG' A
#
# COMPACT_ATOMS: atom_id res chain seq x y z
N MET A 1 -22.99 -12.74 -5.43
CA MET A 1 -23.20 -11.63 -4.48
C MET A 1 -21.82 -11.10 -4.10
N GLY A 2 -21.64 -9.77 -4.14
CA GLY A 2 -20.57 -8.98 -3.49
C GLY A 2 -19.11 -9.35 -3.76
N THR A 3 -18.44 -8.66 -4.68
CA THR A 3 -16.97 -8.58 -4.70
C THR A 3 -16.54 -7.65 -3.56
N ASP A 4 -16.21 -8.22 -2.40
CA ASP A 4 -15.69 -7.45 -1.26
C ASP A 4 -14.28 -6.96 -1.56
N GLY A 5 -14.21 -5.85 -2.29
CA GLY A 5 -12.97 -5.12 -2.53
C GLY A 5 -12.51 -4.45 -1.24
N PHE A 6 -11.29 -4.78 -0.82
CA PHE A 6 -10.61 -4.06 0.26
C PHE A 6 -10.39 -2.60 -0.15
N ASN A 7 -10.98 -1.67 0.59
CA ASN A 7 -10.91 -0.23 0.32
C ASN A 7 -9.82 0.45 1.19
N GLY A 8 -8.57 0.04 0.96
CA GLY A 8 -7.36 0.64 1.56
C GLY A 8 -6.98 0.16 2.96
N PHE A 9 -5.93 0.75 3.52
CA PHE A 9 -5.40 0.45 4.85
C PHE A 9 -5.09 1.74 5.62
N VAL A 10 -5.19 1.67 6.94
CA VAL A 10 -4.84 2.77 7.85
C VAL A 10 -3.87 2.25 8.91
N LEU A 11 -2.86 3.06 9.23
CA LEU A 11 -2.08 2.88 10.45
C LEU A 11 -2.84 3.55 11.59
N GLU A 12 -3.03 2.84 12.70
CA GLU A 12 -3.69 3.42 13.86
C GLU A 12 -2.86 4.60 14.39
N PRO A 13 -3.46 5.79 14.61
CA PRO A 13 -2.74 6.92 15.17
C PRO A 13 -2.07 6.52 16.50
N GLY A 14 -0.75 6.73 16.58
CA GLY A 14 0.04 6.36 17.76
C GLY A 14 0.45 4.89 17.85
N SER A 15 0.02 4.02 16.92
CA SER A 15 0.53 2.64 16.86
C SER A 15 1.89 2.53 16.18
N TRP A 16 2.37 3.60 15.54
CA TRP A 16 3.69 3.62 14.93
C TRP A 16 4.78 3.88 15.97
N ASN A 17 5.72 2.96 16.05
CA ASN A 17 6.85 2.93 16.98
C ASN A 17 8.18 3.33 16.31
N GLY A 18 8.16 3.79 15.06
CA GLY A 18 9.37 4.12 14.29
C GLY A 18 9.91 2.99 13.41
N ASP A 19 9.22 1.85 13.36
CA ASP A 19 9.60 0.73 12.49
C ASP A 19 9.46 1.06 11.00
N ASP A 20 10.35 0.47 10.20
CA ASP A 20 10.42 0.62 8.74
C ASP A 20 9.59 -0.43 7.97
N VAL A 21 9.16 -1.49 8.65
CA VAL A 21 8.33 -2.57 8.10
C VAL A 21 7.16 -2.77 9.05
N PHE A 22 5.94 -2.77 8.52
CA PHE A 22 4.74 -2.89 9.31
C PHE A 22 3.73 -3.83 8.66
N GLU A 23 2.98 -4.53 9.50
CA GLU A 23 1.94 -5.48 9.11
C GLU A 23 0.56 -4.84 9.33
N PRO A 24 -0.03 -4.20 8.31
CA PRO A 24 -1.37 -3.65 8.44
C PRO A 24 -2.41 -4.77 8.57
N ARG A 25 -3.41 -4.55 9.43
CA ARG A 25 -4.51 -5.48 9.59
C ARG A 25 -5.36 -5.55 8.32
N GLY A 26 -5.62 -6.76 7.84
CA GLY A 26 -6.55 -7.02 6.73
C GLY A 26 -6.01 -6.79 5.31
N LEU A 27 -4.72 -6.47 5.14
CA LEU A 27 -4.13 -6.25 3.80
C LEU A 27 -3.39 -7.48 3.24
N GLY A 28 -2.91 -8.38 4.10
CA GLY A 28 -2.16 -9.58 3.70
C GLY A 28 -0.80 -9.31 3.04
N VAL A 29 -0.32 -8.06 3.07
CA VAL A 29 1.01 -7.65 2.60
C VAL A 29 1.66 -6.74 3.64
N HIS A 30 3.00 -6.70 3.62
CA HIS A 30 3.77 -5.74 4.40
C HIS A 30 3.74 -4.38 3.71
N VAL A 31 3.71 -3.33 4.51
CA VAL A 31 3.94 -1.99 4.04
C VAL A 31 5.22 -1.48 4.70
N VAL A 32 5.97 -0.68 3.96
CA VAL A 32 7.31 -0.24 4.36
C VAL A 32 7.43 1.27 4.25
N SER A 33 8.33 1.84 5.03
CA SER A 33 8.65 3.26 4.95
C SER A 33 9.39 3.59 3.64
N GLU A 34 9.40 4.88 3.28
CA GLU A 34 10.22 5.37 2.17
C GLU A 34 11.74 5.20 2.45
N ARG A 35 12.15 5.27 3.73
CA ARG A 35 13.54 4.99 4.14
C ARG A 35 13.94 3.56 3.80
N PHE A 36 13.05 2.59 4.02
CA PHE A 36 13.27 1.20 3.63
C PHE A 36 13.35 1.05 2.11
N ALA A 37 12.47 1.72 1.36
CA ALA A 37 12.51 1.71 -0.10
C ALA A 37 13.85 2.24 -0.64
N HIS A 38 14.36 3.33 -0.05
CA HIS A 38 15.68 3.87 -0.38
C HIS A 38 16.81 2.88 -0.03
N PHE A 39 16.72 2.19 1.11
CA PHE A 39 17.68 1.17 1.51
C PHE A 39 17.73 0.00 0.50
N VAL A 40 16.57 -0.53 0.10
CA VAL A 40 16.46 -1.58 -0.92
C VAL A 40 17.13 -1.16 -2.23
N SER A 41 16.85 0.07 -2.69
CA SER A 41 17.46 0.63 -3.91
C SER A 41 18.97 0.82 -3.78
N LYS A 42 19.42 1.46 -2.69
CA LYS A 42 20.84 1.76 -2.42
C LYS A 42 21.70 0.50 -2.35
N HIS A 43 21.17 -0.56 -1.74
CA HIS A 43 21.89 -1.82 -1.53
C HIS A 43 21.60 -2.89 -2.59
N GLN A 44 20.78 -2.56 -3.61
CA GLN A 44 20.44 -3.47 -4.72
C GLN A 44 19.92 -4.83 -4.24
N LEU A 45 19.06 -4.81 -3.22
CA LEU A 45 18.47 -6.04 -2.71
C LEU A 45 17.62 -6.69 -3.81
N THR A 46 17.82 -7.99 -3.99
CA THR A 46 17.09 -8.80 -4.97
C THR A 46 15.89 -9.48 -4.32
N ASN A 47 14.98 -10.03 -5.13
CA ASN A 47 13.79 -10.74 -4.67
C ASN A 47 12.81 -9.89 -3.83
N ILE A 48 12.76 -8.56 -4.07
CA ILE A 48 11.83 -7.63 -3.44
C ILE A 48 11.05 -6.91 -4.54
N VAL A 49 9.73 -6.81 -4.39
CA VAL A 49 8.86 -6.01 -5.25
C VAL A 49 8.17 -4.95 -4.41
N LEU A 50 8.56 -3.69 -4.59
CA LEU A 50 7.92 -2.55 -3.93
C LEU A 50 6.81 -1.99 -4.79
N THR A 51 5.64 -1.82 -4.18
CA THR A 51 4.42 -1.33 -4.82
C THR A 51 4.05 0.00 -4.18
N PRO A 52 3.93 1.12 -4.94
CA PRO A 52 3.52 2.39 -4.37
C PRO A 52 2.17 2.29 -3.66
N THR A 53 2.06 2.92 -2.48
CA THR A 53 0.90 2.80 -1.60
C THR A 53 -0.34 3.48 -2.17
N GLU A 54 -0.19 4.41 -3.10
CA GLU A 54 -1.27 5.07 -3.85
C GLU A 54 -2.17 4.07 -4.59
N ARG A 55 -1.64 2.88 -4.90
CA ARG A 55 -2.45 1.79 -5.49
C ARG A 55 -3.49 1.21 -4.51
N TYR A 56 -3.35 1.48 -3.22
CA TYR A 56 -4.25 1.03 -2.16
C TYR A 56 -5.03 2.19 -1.54
N VAL A 57 -4.84 3.44 -1.97
CA VAL A 57 -5.60 4.58 -1.44
C VAL A 57 -7.03 4.53 -1.99
N TRP A 58 -8.01 4.55 -1.09
CA TRP A 58 -9.40 4.78 -1.47
C TRP A 58 -9.56 6.23 -1.92
N ASP A 59 -10.01 6.42 -3.16
CA ASP A 59 -10.33 7.74 -3.71
C ASP A 59 -11.86 7.93 -3.72
N PRO A 60 -12.42 8.82 -2.86
CA PRO A 60 -13.85 9.12 -2.81
C PRO A 60 -14.41 9.67 -4.12
N LEU A 61 -13.55 10.29 -4.94
CA LEU A 61 -13.90 10.94 -6.20
C LEU A 61 -13.75 10.00 -7.40
N ARG A 62 -13.09 8.85 -7.23
CA ARG A 62 -13.07 7.73 -8.19
C ARG A 62 -14.40 6.98 -8.30
N ARG A 63 -15.51 7.66 -8.03
CA ARG A 63 -16.84 7.20 -8.40
C ARG A 63 -16.96 7.28 -9.91
N PHE A 64 -16.87 6.12 -10.57
CA PHE A 64 -17.23 5.89 -11.97
C PHE A 64 -16.27 6.44 -13.04
N SER A 65 -15.03 5.95 -13.09
CA SER A 65 -14.36 5.84 -14.40
C SER A 65 -14.68 4.45 -14.96
N GLN A 66 -15.76 4.32 -15.73
CA GLN A 66 -15.86 3.19 -16.67
C GLN A 66 -14.65 3.24 -17.60
N PRO A 67 -14.13 2.09 -18.08
CA PRO A 67 -13.15 2.13 -19.14
C PRO A 67 -13.81 2.82 -20.34
N VAL A 68 -13.21 3.91 -20.81
CA VAL A 68 -13.58 4.48 -22.11
C VAL A 68 -13.12 3.47 -23.15
N SER A 69 -14.06 2.67 -23.68
CA SER A 69 -13.83 1.94 -24.92
C SER A 69 -13.73 2.98 -26.04
N GLY A 70 -12.54 3.11 -26.61
CA GLY A 70 -12.23 3.91 -27.81
C GLY A 70 -11.12 3.22 -28.58
#